data_AF-A0A2T9YTA2-F1
#
_entry.id   AF-A0A2T9YTA2-F1
#
_cell.length_a   1.000
_cell.length_b   1.000
_cell.length_c   1.000
_cell.angle_alpha   90.00
_cell.angle_beta   90.00
_cell.angle_gamma   90.00
#
_symmetry.space_group_name_H-M   'P 1'
#
loop_
_entity.id
_entity.type
_entity.pdbx_description
1 polymer ?
#
loop_
_entity_poly.entity_id
_entity_poly.type
_entity_poly.pdbx_seq_one_letter_code
_entity_poly.pdbx_strand_id
1 'polypeptide(L)'
;MSDHHFKIVSPSEEEIKAKTDAMSASYLNKYIEDDDPFIREKYNISLKDIDQKNIVNKNKLPEPYRLIYPNSPVTRDLRIDRLNLYIDDTGKVTTIRYH
;
A
#
# COMPACT_ATOMS: atom_id res chain seq x y z
N MET A 1 -13.79 37.82 -15.40
CA MET A 1 -12.85 36.92 -14.72
C MET A 1 -13.69 35.84 -14.08
N SER A 2 -13.63 34.61 -14.59
CA SER A 2 -14.48 33.52 -14.09
C SER A 2 -13.74 32.83 -12.94
N ASP A 3 -14.30 32.94 -11.73
CA ASP A 3 -13.84 32.21 -10.56
C ASP A 3 -14.06 30.71 -10.77
N HIS A 4 -13.02 30.01 -11.22
CA HIS A 4 -12.98 28.56 -11.15
C HIS A 4 -12.75 28.15 -9.70
N HIS A 5 -13.85 27.99 -8.96
CA HIS A 5 -13.86 27.23 -7.71
C HIS A 5 -13.48 25.78 -8.01
N PHE A 6 -12.20 25.44 -7.87
CA PHE A 6 -11.78 24.05 -7.74
C PHE A 6 -12.36 23.50 -6.43
N LYS A 7 -13.52 22.84 -6.51
CA LYS A 7 -14.00 22.00 -5.42
C LYS A 7 -13.10 20.77 -5.37
N ILE A 8 -12.11 20.78 -4.49
CA ILE A 8 -11.45 19.55 -4.07
C ILE A 8 -12.53 18.73 -3.37
N VAL A 9 -13.11 17.76 -4.07
CA VAL A 9 -14.03 16.81 -3.46
C VAL A 9 -13.17 15.81 -2.71
N SER A 10 -12.93 16.10 -1.43
CA SER A 10 -12.37 15.10 -0.52
C SER A 10 -13.40 13.95 -0.41
N PRO A 11 -12.97 12.69 -0.56
CA PRO A 11 -13.87 11.56 -0.42
C PRO A 11 -14.42 11.51 1.00
N SER A 12 -15.64 11.00 1.13
CA SER A 12 -16.24 10.81 2.44
C SER A 12 -15.49 9.72 3.24
N GLU A 13 -15.66 9.73 4.55
CA GLU A 13 -15.12 8.67 5.40
C GLU A 13 -15.63 7.28 4.99
N GLU A 14 -16.89 7.18 4.54
CA GLU A 14 -17.46 5.95 4.01
C GLU A 14 -16.79 5.50 2.71
N GLU A 15 -16.47 6.42 1.80
CA GLU A 15 -15.77 6.10 0.55
C GLU A 15 -14.34 5.62 0.82
N ILE A 16 -13.63 6.28 1.74
CA ILE A 16 -12.28 5.88 2.19
C ILE A 16 -12.35 4.49 2.82
N LYS A 17 -13.35 4.25 3.69
CA LYS A 17 -13.55 2.96 4.35
C LYS A 17 -13.85 1.86 3.34
N ALA A 18 -14.77 2.09 2.40
CA ALA A 18 -15.13 1.11 1.38
C ALA A 18 -13.93 0.73 0.50
N LYS A 19 -13.12 1.72 0.08
CA LYS A 19 -11.87 1.47 -0.66
C LYS A 19 -10.87 0.68 0.18
N THR A 20 -10.70 1.06 1.45
CA THR A 20 -9.79 0.38 2.38
C THR A 20 -10.22 -1.08 2.60
N ASP A 21 -11.52 -1.34 2.78
CA ASP A 21 -12.07 -2.69 2.96
C ASP A 21 -11.87 -3.54 1.70
N ALA A 22 -12.13 -2.99 0.51
CA ALA A 22 -11.91 -3.68 -0.77
C ALA A 22 -10.43 -4.05 -0.98
N MET A 23 -9.51 -3.14 -0.70
CA MET A 23 -8.08 -3.42 -0.79
C MET A 23 -7.63 -4.41 0.30
N SER A 24 -8.20 -4.31 1.51
CA SER A 24 -7.93 -5.25 2.60
C SER A 24 -8.33 -6.67 2.24
N ALA A 25 -9.49 -6.86 1.60
CA ALA A 25 -9.91 -8.17 1.11
C ALA A 25 -8.94 -8.75 0.07
N SER A 26 -8.27 -7.89 -0.70
CA SER A 26 -7.37 -8.30 -1.80
C SER A 26 -5.94 -8.59 -1.32
N TYR A 27 -5.41 -7.77 -0.40
CA TYR A 27 -3.98 -7.73 -0.10
C TYR A 27 -3.62 -7.96 1.36
N LEU A 28 -4.56 -7.87 2.32
CA LEU A 28 -4.24 -8.09 3.73
C LEU A 28 -3.78 -9.54 3.94
N ASN A 29 -2.74 -9.73 4.76
CA ASN A 29 -2.07 -11.02 5.00
C ASN A 29 -1.43 -11.67 3.76
N LYS A 30 -1.36 -10.97 2.63
CA LYS A 30 -0.57 -11.39 1.47
C LYS A 30 0.88 -10.94 1.64
N TYR A 31 1.78 -11.58 0.92
CA TYR A 31 3.20 -11.26 0.88
C TYR A 31 3.51 -10.46 -0.37
N ILE A 32 4.28 -9.39 -0.24
CA ILE A 32 4.67 -8.58 -1.40
C ILE A 32 5.97 -9.10 -1.98
N GLU A 33 5.93 -9.47 -3.25
CA GLU A 33 7.14 -9.64 -4.06
C GLU A 33 7.57 -8.25 -4.55
N ASP A 34 8.60 -7.72 -3.90
CA ASP A 34 9.29 -6.49 -4.28
C ASP A 34 10.58 -6.88 -5.03
N ASP A 35 10.77 -6.36 -6.25
CA ASP A 35 11.95 -6.58 -7.08
C ASP A 35 13.10 -5.59 -6.80
N ASP A 36 12.92 -4.65 -5.87
CA ASP A 36 13.95 -3.70 -5.47
C ASP A 36 15.07 -4.42 -4.69
N PRO A 37 16.32 -4.42 -5.21
CA PRO A 37 17.43 -5.11 -4.58
C PRO A 37 17.77 -4.53 -3.20
N PHE A 38 17.60 -3.22 -2.97
CA PHE A 38 17.89 -2.59 -1.69
C PHE A 38 16.89 -3.02 -0.61
N ILE A 39 15.62 -3.19 -0.99
CA ILE A 39 14.59 -3.71 -0.08
C ILE A 39 14.88 -5.16 0.27
N ARG A 40 15.20 -5.99 -0.73
CA ARG A 40 15.53 -7.42 -0.53
C ARG A 40 16.74 -7.59 0.40
N GLU A 41 17.79 -6.81 0.19
CA GLU A 41 19.00 -6.85 1.03
C GLU A 41 18.71 -6.33 2.44
N LYS A 42 18.04 -5.18 2.57
CA LYS A 42 17.82 -4.52 3.86
C LYS A 42 16.92 -5.33 4.79
N TYR A 43 15.86 -5.94 4.26
CA TYR A 43 14.87 -6.65 5.07
C TYR A 43 15.02 -8.17 5.03
N ASN A 44 15.92 -8.70 4.18
CA ASN A 44 16.20 -10.14 4.05
C ASN A 44 14.92 -11.00 3.93
N ILE A 45 13.95 -10.52 3.17
CA ILE A 45 12.65 -11.17 2.98
C ILE A 45 12.82 -12.39 2.06
N SER A 46 12.44 -13.56 2.53
CA SER A 46 12.42 -14.80 1.75
C SER A 46 10.99 -15.27 1.53
N LEU A 47 10.60 -15.47 0.26
CA LEU A 47 9.27 -15.95 -0.12
C LEU A 47 9.23 -17.44 -0.51
N LYS A 48 10.34 -18.17 -0.34
CA LYS A 48 10.50 -19.54 -0.88
C LYS A 48 9.45 -20.54 -0.40
N ASP A 49 9.00 -20.40 0.84
CA ASP A 49 8.06 -21.32 1.49
C ASP A 49 6.60 -20.79 1.49
N ILE A 50 6.36 -19.68 0.81
CA ILE A 50 5.03 -19.06 0.71
C ILE A 50 4.31 -19.59 -0.53
N ASP A 51 3.08 -20.07 -0.38
CA ASP A 51 2.23 -20.45 -1.51
C ASP A 51 2.06 -19.26 -2.47
N GLN A 52 2.31 -19.49 -3.76
CA GLN A 52 2.27 -18.47 -4.81
C GLN A 52 0.93 -17.69 -4.83
N LYS A 53 -0.20 -18.30 -4.43
CA LYS A 53 -1.51 -17.61 -4.35
C LYS A 53 -1.58 -16.54 -3.25
N ASN A 54 -0.62 -16.55 -2.34
CA ASN A 54 -0.47 -15.58 -1.27
C ASN A 54 0.57 -14.51 -1.57
N ILE A 55 1.26 -14.61 -2.70
CA ILE A 55 2.28 -13.65 -3.15
C ILE A 55 1.64 -12.67 -4.14
N VAL A 56 1.86 -11.38 -3.92
CA VAL A 56 1.41 -10.28 -4.78
C VAL A 56 2.63 -9.56 -5.31
N ASN A 57 2.77 -9.53 -6.63
CA ASN A 57 3.82 -8.75 -7.27
C ASN A 57 3.51 -7.25 -7.16
N LYS A 58 4.45 -6.45 -6.65
CA LYS A 58 4.21 -5.01 -6.41
C LYS A 58 3.79 -4.24 -7.66
N ASN A 59 4.26 -4.67 -8.84
CA ASN A 59 3.96 -4.01 -10.12
C ASN A 59 2.50 -4.23 -10.56
N LYS A 60 1.74 -5.06 -9.84
CA LYS A 60 0.31 -5.27 -10.03
C LYS A 60 -0.56 -4.52 -9.02
N LEU A 61 0.04 -3.74 -8.11
CA LEU A 61 -0.71 -2.91 -7.19
C LEU A 61 -1.32 -1.71 -7.92
N PRO A 62 -2.49 -1.22 -7.47
CA PRO A 62 -3.10 -0.04 -8.06
C PRO A 62 -2.28 1.21 -7.72
N GLU A 63 -1.90 1.97 -8.74
CA GLU A 63 -1.21 3.25 -8.58
C GLU A 63 -2.20 4.40 -8.26
N PRO A 64 -1.82 5.38 -7.42
CA PRO A 64 -0.55 5.47 -6.71
C PRO A 64 -0.52 4.58 -5.45
N TYR A 65 0.59 3.86 -5.22
CA TYR A 65 0.80 3.11 -3.97
C TYR A 65 2.09 3.48 -3.24
N ARG A 66 2.18 3.07 -1.97
CA ARG A 66 3.38 3.13 -1.14
C ARG A 66 3.48 1.89 -0.26
N LEU A 67 4.59 1.17 -0.40
CA LEU A 67 4.99 0.12 0.52
C LEU A 67 5.74 0.74 1.70
N ILE A 68 5.31 0.41 2.93
CA ILE A 68 5.89 0.94 4.16
C ILE A 68 6.45 -0.23 4.95
N TYR A 69 7.76 -0.43 4.82
CA TYR A 69 8.51 -1.47 5.52
C TYR A 69 8.87 -1.04 6.96
N PRO A 70 9.23 -1.98 7.85
CA PRO A 70 9.61 -1.66 9.22
C PRO A 70 10.75 -0.64 9.27
N ASN A 71 10.63 0.38 10.12
CA ASN A 71 11.64 1.44 10.27
C ASN A 71 11.96 2.22 8.98
N SER A 72 11.15 2.11 7.93
CA SER A 72 11.29 2.95 6.75
C SER A 72 10.86 4.39 7.09
N PRO A 73 11.72 5.40 6.87
CA PRO A 73 11.31 6.78 7.07
C PRO A 73 10.26 7.15 6.03
N VAL A 74 9.14 7.70 6.49
CA VAL A 74 8.05 8.17 5.62
C VAL A 74 7.69 9.62 5.92
N THR A 75 7.44 10.38 4.86
CA THR A 75 6.87 11.72 4.98
C THR A 75 5.41 11.64 5.41
N ARG A 76 4.98 12.58 6.25
CA ARG A 76 3.58 12.73 6.70
C ARG A 76 2.76 13.57 5.71
N ASP A 77 2.94 13.33 4.41
CA ASP A 77 2.18 14.01 3.35
C ASP A 77 0.81 13.34 3.16
N LEU A 78 -0.24 14.17 3.07
CA LEU A 78 -1.59 13.71 2.78
C LEU A 78 -1.75 13.52 1.26
N ARG A 79 -2.04 12.28 0.86
CA ARG A 79 -2.43 11.93 -0.52
C ARG A 79 -3.63 10.99 -0.46
N ILE A 80 -4.77 11.53 -0.84
CA ILE A 80 -6.08 10.90 -0.64
C ILE A 80 -6.27 9.64 -1.49
N ASP A 81 -5.66 9.65 -2.68
CA ASP A 81 -5.72 8.58 -3.67
C ASP A 81 -4.64 7.51 -3.47
N ARG A 82 -3.70 7.71 -2.53
CA ARG A 82 -2.54 6.80 -2.36
C ARG A 82 -2.88 5.61 -1.48
N LEU A 83 -2.74 4.42 -2.04
CA LEU A 83 -2.79 3.16 -1.30
C LEU A 83 -1.52 3.01 -0.45
N ASN A 84 -1.65 2.95 0.87
CA ASN A 84 -0.53 2.65 1.77
C ASN A 84 -0.64 1.20 2.26
N LEU A 85 0.38 0.39 2.00
CA LEU A 85 0.50 -0.98 2.50
C LEU A 85 1.63 -1.03 3.53
N TYR A 86 1.31 -1.39 4.77
CA TYR A 86 2.28 -1.59 5.83
C TYR A 86 2.71 -3.05 5.83
N ILE A 87 4.01 -3.26 5.80
CA ILE A 87 4.63 -4.57 5.63
C ILE A 87 5.45 -4.87 6.88
N ASP A 88 5.37 -6.11 7.38
CA ASP A 88 6.23 -6.58 8.47
C ASP A 88 7.61 -7.06 7.98
N ASP A 89 8.45 -7.52 8.90
CA ASP A 89 9.79 -8.05 8.61
C ASP A 89 9.78 -9.34 7.78
N THR A 90 8.63 -10.02 7.66
CA THR A 90 8.47 -11.21 6.82
C THR A 90 8.03 -10.89 5.40
N GLY A 91 7.76 -9.61 5.09
CA GLY A 91 7.20 -9.19 3.81
C GLY A 91 5.68 -9.32 3.72
N LYS A 92 4.99 -9.59 4.83
CA LYS A 92 3.53 -9.71 4.87
C LYS A 92 2.87 -8.35 5.09
N VAL A 93 1.79 -8.10 4.36
CA VAL A 93 0.94 -6.92 4.56
C VAL A 93 0.14 -7.09 5.86
N THR A 94 0.37 -6.19 6.81
CA THR A 94 -0.28 -6.18 8.12
C THR A 94 -1.33 -5.08 8.25
N THR A 95 -1.27 -4.03 7.45
CA THR A 95 -2.25 -2.94 7.47
C THR A 95 -2.37 -2.29 6.09
N ILE A 96 -3.59 -1.89 5.75
CA ILE A 96 -3.90 -1.15 4.52
C ILE A 96 -4.61 0.14 4.89
N ARG A 97 -4.23 1.26 4.25
CA ARG A 97 -4.87 2.56 4.48
C ARG A 97 -4.93 3.41 3.21
N TYR A 98 -6.10 4.01 2.99
CA TYR A 98 -6.23 5.29 2.32
C TYR A 98 -6.31 6.41 3.36
N HIS A 99 -5.94 7.63 2.98
CA HIS A 99 -5.96 8.81 3.84
C HIS A 99 -6.93 9.86 3.32
#